data_AF-A0A1A8INX1-F1
#
_entry.id   AF-A0A1A8INX1-F1
#
_cell.length_a   1.000
_cell.length_b   1.000
_cell.length_c   1.000
_cell.angle_alpha   90.00
_cell.angle_beta   90.00
_cell.angle_gamma   90.00
#
_symmetry.space_group_name_H-M   'P 1'
#
loop_
_entity.id
_entity.type
_entity.pdbx_description
1 polymer ?
#
loop_
_entity_poly.entity_id
_entity_poly.type
_entity_poly.pdbx_seq_one_letter_code
_entity_poly.pdbx_strand_id
1 'polypeptide(L)'
;CGVPFSCCLADPAESVVNTQCGYDVRTRDNKKEWNSIIYVKGCMAALEDWLPRNLYTVAIVFIVISLLQMVGIYLAKTLISDIEKVKCRR
;
A
#
# COMPACT_ATOMS: atom_id res chain seq x y z
N CYS A 1 13.57 -29.10 4.91
CA CYS A 1 13.92 -27.73 4.43
C CYS A 1 12.73 -26.80 4.68
N GLY A 2 12.86 -25.69 5.42
CA GLY A 2 11.70 -24.93 5.91
C GLY A 2 11.88 -23.40 5.97
N VAL A 3 10.82 -22.68 6.33
CA VAL A 3 10.75 -21.21 6.47
C VAL A 3 10.38 -20.81 7.90
N PRO A 4 10.74 -19.60 8.37
CA PRO A 4 10.37 -19.14 9.71
C PRO A 4 8.86 -18.98 9.88
N PHE A 5 8.38 -19.05 11.13
CA PHE A 5 6.96 -18.93 11.48
C PHE A 5 6.33 -17.59 11.04
N SER A 6 7.13 -16.54 10.88
CA SER A 6 6.68 -15.23 10.39
C SER A 6 6.18 -15.26 8.95
N CYS A 7 6.55 -16.30 8.18
CA CYS A 7 6.04 -16.51 6.83
C CYS A 7 4.70 -17.25 6.82
N CYS A 8 4.13 -17.65 7.94
CA CYS A 8 2.94 -18.49 7.93
C CYS A 8 1.64 -17.69 7.90
N LEU A 9 0.67 -18.23 7.18
CA LEU A 9 -0.69 -17.69 7.14
C LEU A 9 -1.40 -18.05 8.45
N ALA A 10 -2.00 -17.06 9.09
CA ALA A 10 -2.88 -17.29 10.23
C ALA A 10 -4.24 -17.78 9.71
N ASP A 11 -4.70 -18.93 10.21
CA ASP A 11 -6.05 -19.40 9.91
C ASP A 11 -7.06 -18.56 10.71
N PRO A 12 -8.02 -17.88 10.09
CA PRO A 12 -9.04 -17.11 10.81
C PRO A 12 -9.91 -17.95 11.74
N ALA A 13 -9.95 -19.28 11.59
CA ALA A 13 -10.67 -20.20 12.48
C ALA A 13 -9.86 -20.59 13.74
N GLU A 14 -8.54 -20.40 13.74
CA GLU A 14 -7.66 -20.73 14.87
C GLU A 14 -6.93 -19.48 15.39
N SER A 15 -7.15 -19.17 16.67
CA SER A 15 -6.51 -18.02 17.33
C SER A 15 -5.02 -18.23 17.64
N VAL A 16 -4.48 -19.41 17.36
CA VAL A 16 -3.09 -19.79 17.63
C VAL A 16 -2.37 -20.00 16.30
N VAL A 17 -1.31 -19.23 16.07
CA VAL A 17 -0.46 -19.41 14.88
C VAL A 17 0.28 -20.74 15.01
N ASN A 18 0.03 -21.67 14.10
CA ASN A 18 0.77 -22.93 14.02
C ASN A 18 2.25 -22.61 13.71
N THR A 19 3.15 -22.78 14.67
CA THR A 19 4.59 -22.54 14.48
C THR A 19 5.29 -23.61 13.64
N GLN A 20 4.63 -24.74 13.37
CA GLN A 20 5.16 -25.84 12.56
C GLN A 20 4.81 -25.72 11.06
N CYS A 21 3.93 -24.79 10.70
CA CYS A 21 3.49 -24.47 9.33
C CYS A 21 4.61 -24.43 8.27
N GLY A 22 5.82 -23.97 8.63
CA GLY A 22 6.95 -23.77 7.73
C GLY A 22 7.86 -24.98 7.58
N TYR A 23 7.59 -26.09 8.28
CA TYR A 23 8.42 -27.30 8.24
C TYR A 23 8.15 -28.14 7.00
N ASP A 24 9.22 -28.48 6.27
CA ASP A 24 9.18 -29.26 5.03
C ASP A 24 8.20 -28.77 3.95
N VAL A 25 7.74 -27.52 4.05
CA VAL A 25 6.89 -26.90 3.01
C VAL A 25 7.61 -26.91 1.66
N ARG A 26 8.93 -26.70 1.65
CA ARG A 26 9.75 -26.72 0.43
C ARG A 26 9.97 -28.12 -0.14
N THR A 27 9.70 -29.17 0.62
CA THR A 27 9.79 -30.57 0.20
C THR A 27 8.50 -31.03 -0.51
N ARG A 28 7.38 -30.34 -0.25
CA ARG A 28 6.13 -30.51 -0.99
C ARG A 28 6.27 -29.74 -2.31
N ASP A 29 6.49 -30.42 -3.43
CA ASP A 29 6.74 -29.80 -4.76
C ASP A 29 5.54 -29.02 -5.37
N ASN A 30 4.46 -28.86 -4.61
CA ASN A 30 3.24 -28.18 -5.05
C ASN A 30 3.26 -26.69 -4.70
N LYS A 31 3.80 -25.85 -5.59
CA LYS A 31 3.79 -24.37 -5.44
C LYS A 31 2.40 -23.76 -5.16
N LYS A 32 1.32 -24.42 -5.60
CA LYS A 32 -0.06 -23.97 -5.34
C LYS A 32 -0.43 -24.10 -3.85
N GLU A 33 0.05 -25.15 -3.18
CA GLU A 33 -0.20 -25.38 -1.75
C GLU A 33 0.61 -24.41 -0.87
N TRP A 34 1.75 -23.92 -1.37
CA TRP A 34 2.55 -22.96 -0.62
C TRP A 34 1.78 -21.67 -0.35
N ASN A 35 1.04 -21.17 -1.34
CA ASN A 35 0.25 -19.93 -1.22
C ASN A 35 -0.89 -20.03 -0.19
N SER A 36 -1.33 -21.24 0.17
CA SER A 36 -2.37 -21.46 1.18
C SER A 36 -1.82 -21.68 2.60
N ILE A 37 -0.50 -21.91 2.73
CA ILE A 37 0.14 -22.25 4.01
C ILE A 37 1.12 -21.14 4.45
N ILE A 38 1.82 -20.52 3.49
CA ILE A 38 2.84 -19.51 3.74
C ILE A 38 2.78 -18.34 2.75
N TYR A 39 3.24 -17.17 3.20
CA TYR A 39 3.56 -16.02 2.37
C TYR A 39 4.83 -16.31 1.55
N VAL A 40 4.66 -16.54 0.25
CA VAL A 40 5.78 -16.76 -0.68
C VAL A 40 6.32 -15.47 -1.33
N LYS A 41 5.55 -14.38 -1.25
CA LYS A 41 5.92 -13.07 -1.81
C LYS A 41 6.26 -12.09 -0.70
N GLY A 42 7.40 -11.42 -0.84
CA GLY A 42 7.77 -10.29 0.00
C GLY A 42 7.07 -9.00 -0.45
N CYS A 43 7.07 -7.98 0.42
CA CYS A 43 6.46 -6.68 0.16
C CYS A 43 7.00 -6.03 -1.13
N MET A 44 8.33 -5.97 -1.29
CA MET A 44 8.95 -5.33 -2.45
C MET A 44 8.62 -6.05 -3.76
N ALA A 45 8.68 -7.38 -3.79
CA ALA A 45 8.31 -8.16 -4.97
C ALA A 45 6.81 -8.02 -5.31
N ALA A 46 5.94 -7.95 -4.30
CA ALA A 46 4.52 -7.70 -4.52
C ALA A 46 4.27 -6.28 -5.06
N LEU A 47 5.03 -5.28 -4.60
CA LEU A 47 4.96 -3.92 -5.09
C LEU A 47 5.46 -3.82 -6.54
N GLU A 48 6.56 -4.48 -6.87
CA GLU A 48 7.11 -4.54 -8.23
C GLU A 48 6.13 -5.19 -9.20
N ASP A 49 5.40 -6.23 -8.78
CA ASP A 49 4.33 -6.81 -9.58
C ASP A 49 3.11 -5.87 -9.70
N TRP A 50 2.79 -5.10 -8.65
CA TRP A 50 1.59 -4.27 -8.59
C TRP A 50 1.73 -2.94 -9.35
N LEU A 51 2.89 -2.28 -9.19
CA LEU A 51 3.16 -0.94 -9.69
C LEU A 51 3.00 -0.81 -11.22
N PRO A 52 3.63 -1.63 -12.08
CA PRO A 52 3.48 -1.51 -13.53
C PRO A 52 2.05 -1.80 -14.00
N ARG A 53 1.30 -2.66 -13.27
CA ARG A 53 -0.10 -2.96 -13.58
C ARG A 53 -1.06 -1.81 -13.24
N ASN A 54 -0.70 -0.95 -12.27
CA ASN A 54 -1.56 0.12 -11.78
C ASN A 54 -0.97 1.52 -11.99
N LEU A 55 0.10 1.64 -12.78
CA LEU A 55 0.84 2.89 -12.96
C LEU A 55 -0.04 4.03 -13.48
N TYR A 56 -0.96 3.72 -14.40
CA TYR A 56 -1.92 4.70 -14.93
C TYR A 56 -2.87 5.22 -13.84
N THR A 57 -3.40 4.33 -13.01
CA THR A 57 -4.27 4.69 -11.88
C THR A 57 -3.54 5.60 -10.89
N VAL A 58 -2.29 5.25 -10.53
CA VAL A 58 -1.46 6.06 -9.63
C VAL A 58 -1.20 7.44 -10.23
N ALA A 59 -0.88 7.52 -11.53
CA ALA A 59 -0.64 8.78 -12.21
C ALA A 59 -1.87 9.70 -12.21
N ILE A 60 -3.07 9.17 -12.50
CA ILE A 60 -4.31 9.96 -12.45
C ILE A 60 -4.56 10.49 -11.05
N VAL A 61 -4.46 9.63 -10.03
CA VAL A 61 -4.68 10.04 -8.63
C VAL A 61 -3.73 11.17 -8.25
N PHE A 62 -2.45 11.06 -8.63
CA PHE A 62 -1.45 12.09 -8.38
C PHE A 62 -1.80 13.43 -9.05
N ILE A 63 -2.27 13.39 -10.31
CA ILE A 63 -2.69 14.60 -11.06
C ILE A 63 -3.90 15.24 -10.39
N VAL A 64 -4.92 14.46 -10.04
CA VAL A 64 -6.14 14.97 -9.39
C VAL A 64 -5.80 15.64 -8.06
N ILE A 65 -4.97 15.01 -7.23
CA ILE A 65 -4.51 15.59 -5.96
C ILE A 65 -3.74 16.90 -6.21
N SER A 66 -2.83 16.90 -7.18
CA SER A 66 -2.03 18.09 -7.52
C SER A 66 -2.91 19.27 -7.96
N LEU A 67 -3.95 19.00 -8.78
CA LEU A 67 -4.89 20.04 -9.22
C LEU A 67 -5.73 20.58 -8.06
N LEU A 68 -6.24 19.70 -7.19
CA LEU A 68 -6.98 20.10 -5.99
C LEU A 68 -6.11 20.96 -5.06
N GLN A 69 -4.85 20.57 -4.84
CA GLN A 69 -3.91 21.35 -4.05
C GLN A 69 -3.64 22.73 -4.69
N MET A 70 -3.43 22.79 -6.01
CA MET A 70 -3.20 24.05 -6.73
C MET A 70 -4.38 25.02 -6.57
N VAL A 71 -5.61 24.52 -6.75
CA VAL A 71 -6.83 25.33 -6.55
C VAL A 71 -6.93 25.80 -5.10
N GLY A 72 -6.68 24.93 -4.12
CA GLY A 72 -6.69 25.28 -2.71
C GLY A 72 -5.71 26.40 -2.37
N ILE A 73 -4.49 26.33 -2.89
CA ILE A 73 -3.46 27.36 -2.71
C ILE A 73 -3.89 28.67 -3.38
N TYR A 74 -4.42 28.61 -4.61
CA TYR A 74 -4.88 29.81 -5.34
C TYR A 74 -6.00 30.54 -4.59
N LEU A 75 -6.99 29.80 -4.07
CA LEU A 75 -8.08 30.36 -3.28
C LEU A 75 -7.56 30.98 -1.98
N ALA A 76 -6.67 30.30 -1.26
CA ALA A 76 -6.06 30.83 -0.04
C ALA A 76 -5.28 32.13 -0.30
N LYS A 77 -4.51 32.19 -1.40
CA LYS A 77 -3.77 33.39 -1.79
C LYS A 77 -4.70 34.55 -2.15
N THR A 78 -5.77 34.27 -2.90
CA THR A 78 -6.78 35.28 -3.25
C THR A 78 -7.43 35.86 -1.99
N LEU A 79 -7.84 35.00 -1.05
CA LEU A 79 -8.44 35.42 0.21
C LEU A 79 -7.51 36.31 1.04
N ILE A 80 -6.21 35.96 1.12
CA ILE A 80 -5.22 36.78 1.84
C ILE A 80 -5.08 38.15 1.17
N SER A 81 -4.99 38.21 -0.16
CA SER A 81 -4.90 39.48 -0.89
C SER A 81 -6.10 40.37 -0.62
N ASP A 82 -7.30 39.80 -0.55
CA ASP A 82 -8.51 40.58 -0.27
C ASP A 82 -8.57 41.07 1.18
N ILE A 83 -8.09 40.28 2.15
CA ILE A 83 -7.94 40.72 3.55
C ILE A 83 -6.95 41.89 3.64
N GLU A 84 -5.82 41.82 2.94
CA GLU A 84 -4.81 42.90 2.91
C GLU A 84 -5.39 44.19 2.30
N LYS A 85 -6.16 44.08 1.22
CA LYS A 85 -6.85 45.25 0.61
C LYS A 85 -7.83 45.89 1.58
N VAL A 86 -8.61 45.11 2.32
CA VAL A 86 -9.54 45.62 3.33
C VAL A 86 -8.80 46.27 4.49
N LYS A 87 -7.68 45.68 4.94
CA LYS A 87 -6.83 46.24 6.00
C LYS A 87 -6.17 47.56 5.58
N CYS A 88 -5.77 47.71 4.31
CA CYS A 88 -5.18 48.95 3.79
C CYS A 88 -6.21 50.06 3.57
N ARG A 89 -7.49 49.71 3.40
CA ARG A 89 -8.60 50.66 3.24
C ARG A 89 -9.10 51.20 4.59
N ARG A 90 -8.76 50.57 5.72
CA ARG A 90 -9.02 51.06 7.07
C ARG A 90 -7.80 51.82 7.59
#